data_AF-W5RK70-F1
#
_entry.id   AF-W5RK70-F1
#
_cell.length_a   1.000
_cell.length_b   1.000
_cell.length_c   1.000
_cell.angle_alpha   90.00
_cell.angle_beta   90.00
_cell.angle_gamma   90.00
#
_symmetry.space_group_name_H-M   'P 1'
#
loop_
_entity.id
_entity.type
_entity.pdbx_description
1 polymer ?
#
loop_
_entity_poly.entity_id
_entity_poly.type
_entity_poly.pdbx_seq_one_letter_code
_entity_poly.pdbx_strand_id
1 'polypeptide(L)' 'EAYYRGGVIKCKDGSGKFTRDQLNDDFCDCPDGTDEPGTSACPEAKFYCKNAGHSPITIFSSRVNDGIC' A
#
# COMPACT_ATOMS: atom_id res chain seq x y z
N GLU A 1 12.65 -1.35 -0.21
CA GLU A 1 13.69 -2.32 0.21
C GLU A 1 14.15 -2.22 1.66
N ALA A 2 14.92 -1.23 2.11
CA ALA A 2 15.48 -1.26 3.49
C ALA A 2 14.43 -1.10 4.62
N TYR A 3 13.34 -0.38 4.35
CA TYR A 3 12.27 -0.13 5.32
C TYR A 3 11.55 -1.43 5.75
N TYR A 4 11.33 -2.36 4.81
CA TYR A 4 10.66 -3.64 5.03
C TYR A 4 11.62 -4.79 5.40
N ARG A 5 12.84 -4.45 5.86
CA ARG A 5 13.90 -5.44 6.14
C ARG A 5 13.89 -5.94 7.60
N GLY A 6 13.18 -5.27 8.50
CA GLY A 6 12.98 -5.71 9.88
C GLY A 6 11.85 -6.72 10.02
N GLY A 7 11.89 -7.58 11.05
CA GLY A 7 10.81 -8.54 11.33
C GLY A 7 9.50 -7.88 11.79
N VAL A 8 9.56 -6.61 12.19
CA VAL A 8 8.42 -5.77 12.54
C VAL A 8 8.59 -4.42 11.87
N ILE A 9 7.61 -4.04 11.06
CA ILE A 9 7.53 -2.79 10.32
C ILE A 9 6.47 -1.92 11.02
N LYS A 10 6.73 -0.63 11.14
CA LYS A 10 5.78 0.31 11.76
C LYS A 10 4.91 0.92 10.67
N CYS A 11 3.64 1.21 10.97
CA CYS A 11 2.85 2.09 10.11
C CYS A 11 3.52 3.47 10.06
N LYS A 12 3.41 4.18 8.94
CA LYS A 12 4.09 5.46 8.72
C LYS A 12 3.50 6.59 9.58
N ASP A 13 2.22 6.51 9.90
CA ASP A 13 1.50 7.37 10.84
C ASP A 13 1.79 7.05 12.33
N GLY A 14 2.45 5.93 12.61
CA GLY A 14 2.75 5.46 13.95
C GLY A 14 1.57 4.84 14.70
N SER A 15 0.43 4.63 14.05
CA SER A 15 -0.78 4.04 14.65
C SER A 15 -0.62 2.56 15.03
N GLY A 16 0.32 1.86 14.39
CA GLY A 16 0.49 0.43 14.55
C GLY A 16 1.82 -0.11 14.04
N LYS A 17 1.87 -1.43 13.96
CA LYS A 17 2.99 -2.22 13.47
C LYS A 17 2.48 -3.53 12.89
N PHE A 18 3.12 -3.98 11.83
CA PHE A 18 2.81 -5.19 11.10
C PHE A 18 4.10 -5.98 10.83
N THR A 19 3.96 -7.24 10.49
CA THR A 19 5.09 -8.12 10.15
C THR A 19 5.29 -8.17 8.64
N ARG A 20 6.38 -8.80 8.20
CA ARG A 20 6.66 -8.93 6.76
C ARG A 20 5.65 -9.85 6.05
N ASP A 21 5.03 -10.77 6.77
CA ASP A 21 4.00 -11.66 6.24
C ASP A 21 2.67 -10.93 6.00
N GLN A 22 2.47 -9.80 6.70
CA GLN A 22 1.34 -8.88 6.59
C GLN A 22 1.61 -7.73 5.59
N LEU A 23 2.48 -7.94 4.61
CA LEU A 23 2.82 -6.93 3.61
C LEU A 23 2.26 -7.36 2.26
N ASN A 24 1.29 -6.63 1.74
CA ASN A 24 0.52 -6.99 0.54
C ASN A 24 -0.20 -8.34 0.70
N ASP A 25 -0.84 -8.55 1.85
CA ASP A 25 -1.58 -9.79 2.15
C ASP A 25 -3.10 -9.65 1.92
N ASP A 26 -3.52 -8.57 1.24
CA ASP A 26 -4.92 -8.21 0.99
C ASP A 26 -5.71 -7.91 2.28
N PHE A 27 -5.02 -7.61 3.39
CA PHE A 27 -5.62 -7.19 4.65
C PHE A 27 -5.05 -5.84 5.11
N CYS A 28 -5.93 -4.93 5.57
CA CYS A 28 -5.51 -3.61 6.02
C CYS A 28 -5.24 -3.61 7.54
N ASP A 29 -4.00 -3.88 7.91
CA ASP A 29 -3.45 -3.79 9.27
C ASP A 29 -3.08 -2.35 9.66
N CYS A 30 -2.64 -1.53 8.71
CA CYS A 30 -2.34 -0.11 8.97
C CYS A 30 -3.44 0.82 8.44
N PRO A 31 -4.02 1.70 9.28
CA PRO A 31 -4.98 2.72 8.86
C PRO A 31 -4.48 3.66 7.75
N ASP A 32 -3.16 3.84 7.65
CA ASP A 32 -2.53 4.68 6.63
C ASP A 32 -2.19 3.93 5.32
N GLY A 33 -2.45 2.62 5.26
CA GLY A 33 -2.18 1.76 4.11
C GLY A 33 -0.70 1.52 3.81
N THR A 34 0.18 1.67 4.80
CA THR A 34 1.63 1.42 4.62
C THR A 34 1.97 -0.05 4.34
N ASP A 35 1.16 -0.95 4.87
CA ASP A 35 1.22 -2.41 4.74
C ASP A 35 0.76 -2.92 3.37
N GLU A 36 -0.16 -2.20 2.73
CA GLU A 36 -0.79 -2.62 1.46
C GLU A 36 -0.43 -1.71 0.25
N PRO A 37 0.87 -1.45 -0.06
CA PRO A 37 1.26 -0.57 -1.17
C PRO A 37 1.07 -1.19 -2.57
N GLY A 38 0.74 -2.49 -2.67
CA GLY A 38 0.56 -3.24 -3.91
C GLY A 38 -0.82 -3.86 -4.09
N THR A 39 -1.73 -3.70 -3.12
CA THR A 39 -3.10 -4.24 -3.16
C THR A 39 -4.12 -3.10 -2.99
N SER A 40 -5.42 -3.39 -3.06
CA SER A 40 -6.48 -2.40 -2.81
C SER A 40 -7.10 -2.50 -1.42
N ALA A 41 -6.51 -3.28 -0.51
CA ALA A 41 -7.13 -3.66 0.76
C ALA A 41 -7.40 -2.48 1.70
N CYS A 42 -6.60 -1.41 1.64
CA CYS A 42 -6.81 -0.22 2.46
C CYS A 42 -7.67 0.85 1.75
N PRO A 43 -8.90 1.15 2.22
CA PRO A 43 -9.85 2.00 1.49
C PRO A 43 -9.41 3.47 1.37
N GLU A 44 -8.64 3.99 2.33
CA GLU A 44 -8.12 5.37 2.30
C GLU A 44 -6.75 5.48 1.61
N ALA A 45 -6.17 4.36 1.17
CA ALA A 45 -4.85 4.34 0.57
C ALA A 45 -4.84 4.95 -0.84
N LYS A 46 -3.72 5.61 -1.16
CA LYS A 46 -3.48 6.26 -2.45
C LYS A 46 -2.24 5.67 -3.10
N PHE A 47 -2.38 5.29 -4.37
CA PHE A 47 -1.35 4.61 -5.13
C PHE A 47 -0.75 5.57 -6.14
N TYR A 48 0.57 5.68 -6.11
CA TYR A 48 1.30 6.49 -7.07
C TYR A 48 1.67 5.63 -8.28
N CYS A 49 1.01 5.91 -9.41
CA CYS A 49 1.33 5.31 -10.68
C CYS A 49 2.34 6.20 -11.41
N LYS A 50 3.57 5.70 -11.57
CA LYS A 50 4.64 6.41 -12.27
C LYS A 50 4.29 6.71 -13.74
N ASN A 51 3.46 5.89 -14.38
CA ASN A 51 3.07 5.98 -15.79
C ASN A 51 4.27 6.23 -16.71
N ALA A 52 5.24 5.30 -16.76
CA ALA A 52 6.45 5.48 -17.55
C ALA A 52 6.13 5.83 -19.03
N GLY A 53 6.64 6.96 -19.50
CA GLY A 53 6.32 7.49 -20.85
C GLY A 53 5.14 8.47 -20.89
N HIS A 54 4.47 8.70 -19.77
CA HIS A 54 3.36 9.66 -19.62
C HIS A 54 3.43 10.37 -18.27
N SER A 55 2.45 11.22 -17.96
CA SER A 55 2.36 11.94 -16.70
C SER A 55 1.98 11.00 -15.57
N PRO A 56 2.70 11.03 -14.43
CA PRO A 56 2.33 10.24 -13.28
C PRO A 56 0.98 10.68 -12.71
N ILE A 57 0.24 9.72 -12.16
CA ILE A 57 -1.07 9.95 -11.54
C ILE A 57 -1.13 9.25 -10.18
N THR A 58 -1.88 9.85 -9.26
CA THR A 58 -2.25 9.19 -8.00
C THR A 58 -3.69 8.71 -8.12
N ILE A 59 -3.92 7.42 -7.85
CA ILE A 59 -5.24 6.80 -7.85
C ILE A 59 -5.64 6.36 -6.44
N PHE A 60 -6.95 6.20 -6.22
CA PHE A 60 -7.49 5.62 -4.99
C PHE A 60 -7.38 4.10 -5.04
N SER A 61 -7.31 3.46 -3.87
CA SER A 61 -7.30 1.99 -3.71
C SER A 61 -8.42 1.30 -4.49
N SER A 62 -9.60 1.93 -4.55
CA SER A 62 -10.76 1.43 -5.31
C SER A 62 -10.54 1.24 -6.80
N ARG A 63 -9.45 1.77 -7.37
CA ARG A 63 -9.07 1.61 -8.78
C ARG A 63 -7.88 0.68 -9.00
N VAL A 64 -7.36 0.09 -7.93
CA VAL A 64 -6.27 -0.89 -8.01
C VAL A 64 -6.90 -2.27 -8.15
N ASN A 65 -6.57 -2.98 -9.23
CA ASN A 65 -7.09 -4.32 -9.53
C ASN A 65 -8.63 -4.41 -9.57
N ASP A 66 -9.32 -3.36 -10.00
CA ASP A 66 -10.80 -3.28 -10.06
C ASP A 66 -11.42 -4.02 -11.25
N GLY A 67 -10.61 -4.54 -12.17
CA GLY A 67 -11.05 -5.28 -13.36
C GLY A 67 -11.55 -4.39 -14.50
N ILE A 68 -11.39 -3.06 -14.40
CA ILE A 68 -11.76 -2.09 -15.44
C ILE A 68 -10.48 -1.66 -16.17
N CYS A 69 -10.42 -1.83 -17.51
CA CYS A 69 -9.24 -1.46 -18.32
C CYS A 69 -9.48 -0.21 -19.19
#